data_AF-A0ABD5VF10-F1
#
_entry.id   AF-A0ABD5VF10-F1
#
_cell.length_a   1.000
_cell.length_b   1.000
_cell.length_c   1.000
_cell.angle_alpha   90.00
_cell.angle_beta   90.00
_cell.angle_gamma   90.00
#
_symmetry.space_group_name_H-M   'P 1'
#
loop_
_entity.id
_entity.type
_entity.pdbx_description
1 polymer ?
#
loop_
_entity_poly.entity_id
_entity_poly.type
_entity_poly.pdbx_seq_one_letter_code
_entity_poly.pdbx_strand_id
1 'polypeptide(L)'
;MTPQDVSDAPTVTPRALADRVARGDHVTVLDLRNRDEVEAWRIAGPNVDVEQVPYARFVQAQVTGGVADLVADVDEPVVVVCAVGEASAEVANALADDGVDAVHLEDGMEGWARLITATETETTAGTLVQYDRPSSGCLSYLLVAGDEAVVVDPLRAFTDRYARDASDRGANIVYAIDTHVHADHVSGVRNVARGTDAQPVLPEGARERGLTYGARPLATGETLQFGDAELRAVGLPGHTSEMTGIEFGDVVLVGDSVFVESVARPDLEAQLAADPEAATEELAERLYRTVTETLGSLSPGTRLFPGHHEPGVARTDDGTFAITVEGVHDLLDDIGRDRDAFVDAVRSESPPPQNYERIIDVNLGRETIDDETAFELELGPNNCAAD
;
A
#
# COMPACT_ATOMS: atom_id res chain seq x y z
N MET A 1 -17.63 -12.85 38.75
CA MET A 1 -16.36 -12.37 38.17
C MET A 1 -16.57 -10.92 37.82
N THR A 2 -15.79 -10.05 38.43
CA THR A 2 -15.58 -8.68 37.94
C THR A 2 -14.94 -8.80 36.56
N PRO A 3 -15.24 -7.96 35.55
CA PRO A 3 -14.44 -7.91 34.34
C PRO A 3 -12.98 -7.69 34.78
N GLN A 4 -12.08 -8.61 34.43
CA GLN A 4 -10.66 -8.34 34.58
C GLN A 4 -10.35 -7.13 33.69
N ASP A 5 -9.61 -6.18 34.26
CA ASP A 5 -9.20 -4.98 33.55
C ASP A 5 -8.35 -5.41 32.35
N VAL A 6 -8.80 -5.03 31.15
CA VAL A 6 -8.14 -5.38 29.88
C VAL A 6 -6.75 -4.70 29.77
N SER A 7 -6.43 -3.81 30.72
CA SER A 7 -5.20 -2.98 30.74
C SER A 7 -3.91 -3.70 31.11
N ASP A 8 -3.96 -4.95 31.59
CA ASP A 8 -2.78 -5.65 32.12
C ASP A 8 -2.21 -6.74 31.19
N ALA A 9 -2.79 -6.92 30.00
CA ALA A 9 -2.29 -7.89 29.03
C ALA A 9 -0.90 -7.50 28.50
N PRO A 10 0.03 -8.45 28.34
CA PRO A 10 1.24 -8.22 27.58
C PRO A 10 0.89 -7.75 26.15
N THR A 11 1.37 -6.57 25.76
CA THR A 11 0.96 -5.91 24.51
C THR A 11 2.15 -5.72 23.57
N VAL A 12 1.89 -5.87 22.27
CA VAL A 12 2.78 -5.38 21.20
C VAL A 12 2.04 -4.35 20.36
N THR A 13 2.66 -3.19 20.13
CA THR A 13 2.09 -2.16 19.24
C THR A 13 2.19 -2.61 17.76
N PRO A 14 1.30 -2.15 16.86
CA PRO A 14 1.43 -2.39 15.41
C PRO A 14 2.82 -2.03 14.87
N ARG A 15 3.38 -0.90 15.29
CA ARG A 15 4.72 -0.48 14.86
C ARG A 15 5.80 -1.48 15.26
N ALA A 16 5.79 -1.91 16.52
CA ALA A 16 6.78 -2.87 17.02
C ALA A 16 6.67 -4.23 16.31
N LEU A 17 5.45 -4.66 15.99
CA LEU A 17 5.21 -5.87 15.20
C LEU A 17 5.73 -5.71 13.76
N ALA A 18 5.42 -4.60 13.08
CA ALA A 18 5.91 -4.33 11.73
C ALA A 18 7.44 -4.30 11.68
N ASP A 19 8.09 -3.70 12.69
CA ASP A 19 9.55 -3.69 12.79
C ASP A 19 10.14 -5.09 12.98
N ARG A 20 9.46 -6.00 13.70
CA ARG A 20 9.87 -7.42 13.82
C ARG A 20 9.78 -8.12 12.47
N VAL A 21 8.64 -7.98 11.79
CA VAL A 21 8.42 -8.58 10.47
C VAL A 21 9.48 -8.10 9.48
N ALA A 22 9.71 -6.79 9.41
CA ALA A 22 10.68 -6.18 8.49
C ALA A 22 12.14 -6.59 8.76
N ARG A 23 12.50 -6.93 10.01
CA ARG A 23 13.84 -7.45 10.35
C ARG A 23 14.03 -8.93 9.98
N GLY A 24 12.98 -9.62 9.57
CA GLY A 24 13.01 -11.08 9.37
C GLY A 24 12.93 -11.88 10.67
N ASP A 25 12.53 -11.26 11.79
CA ASP A 25 12.31 -11.99 13.04
C ASP A 25 11.11 -12.93 12.86
N HIS A 26 11.22 -14.19 13.28
CA HIS A 26 10.06 -15.10 13.21
C HIS A 26 8.89 -14.58 14.07
N VAL A 27 7.69 -14.62 13.52
CA VAL A 27 6.45 -14.18 14.17
C VAL A 27 5.38 -15.23 14.00
N THR A 28 4.88 -15.76 15.12
CA THR A 28 3.65 -16.55 15.17
C THR A 28 2.46 -15.66 15.47
N VAL A 29 1.48 -15.63 14.57
CA VAL A 29 0.22 -14.91 14.74
C VAL A 29 -0.90 -15.90 15.03
N LEU A 30 -1.59 -15.72 16.15
CA LEU A 30 -2.82 -16.44 16.47
C LEU A 30 -4.03 -15.54 16.17
N ASP A 31 -4.72 -15.82 15.06
CA ASP A 31 -5.87 -15.02 14.61
C ASP A 31 -7.20 -15.59 15.11
N LEU A 32 -7.90 -14.78 15.90
CA LEU A 32 -9.16 -15.14 16.55
C LEU A 32 -10.39 -14.86 15.70
N ARG A 33 -10.25 -14.15 14.57
CA ARG A 33 -11.35 -13.80 13.67
C ARG A 33 -11.89 -15.05 12.97
N ASN A 34 -13.05 -14.96 12.34
CA ASN A 34 -13.56 -16.10 11.57
C ASN A 34 -12.69 -16.36 10.35
N ARG A 35 -12.70 -17.61 9.88
CA ARG A 35 -11.89 -18.05 8.74
C ARG A 35 -12.03 -17.14 7.52
N ASP A 36 -13.26 -16.76 7.17
CA ASP A 36 -13.54 -15.91 6.01
C ASP A 36 -12.89 -14.51 6.15
N GLU A 37 -12.81 -13.98 7.38
CA GLU A 37 -12.16 -12.69 7.65
C GLU A 37 -10.62 -12.78 7.54
N VAL A 38 -10.05 -13.92 7.96
CA VAL A 38 -8.60 -14.18 7.87
C VAL A 38 -8.17 -14.49 6.44
N GLU A 39 -9.01 -15.22 5.69
CA GLU A 39 -8.81 -15.48 4.26
C GLU A 39 -8.96 -14.21 3.44
N ALA A 40 -9.85 -13.29 3.83
CA ALA A 40 -9.98 -11.99 3.18
C ALA A 40 -8.70 -11.16 3.35
N TRP A 41 -8.10 -11.14 4.54
CA TRP A 41 -6.81 -10.50 4.79
C TRP A 41 -6.23 -10.87 6.15
N ARG A 42 -4.89 -10.84 6.26
CA ARG A 42 -4.15 -11.17 7.48
C ARG A 42 -2.78 -10.51 7.47
N ILE A 43 -2.12 -10.48 8.64
CA ILE A 43 -0.71 -10.14 8.71
C ILE A 43 0.07 -11.24 7.96
N ALA A 44 0.85 -10.85 6.96
CA ALA A 44 1.56 -11.78 6.08
C ALA A 44 3.03 -11.34 5.92
N GLY A 45 3.89 -12.32 5.66
CA GLY A 45 5.31 -12.13 5.42
C GLY A 45 6.05 -13.47 5.37
N PRO A 46 7.27 -13.51 4.83
CA PRO A 46 8.03 -14.76 4.65
C PRO A 46 8.44 -15.41 5.98
N ASN A 47 8.42 -14.63 7.07
CA ASN A 47 8.76 -14.99 8.43
C ASN A 47 7.55 -14.95 9.38
N VAL A 48 6.33 -14.94 8.84
CA VAL A 48 5.08 -14.87 9.60
C VAL A 48 4.29 -16.16 9.42
N ASP A 49 4.13 -16.93 10.49
CA ASP A 49 3.22 -18.07 10.55
C ASP A 49 1.88 -17.64 11.15
N VAL A 50 0.77 -17.99 10.50
CA VAL A 50 -0.57 -17.62 10.96
C VAL A 50 -1.36 -18.88 11.29
N GLU A 51 -1.75 -19.01 12.56
CA GLU A 51 -2.69 -20.03 13.03
C GLU A 51 -4.04 -19.40 13.32
N GLN A 52 -5.13 -19.97 12.79
CA GLN A 52 -6.47 -19.43 12.94
C GLN A 52 -7.29 -20.29 13.91
N VAL A 53 -7.69 -19.71 15.04
CA VAL A 53 -8.55 -20.38 16.02
C VAL A 53 -9.64 -19.41 16.45
N PRO A 54 -10.92 -19.62 16.07
CA PRO A 54 -11.98 -18.66 16.37
C PRO A 54 -12.11 -18.40 17.88
N TYR A 55 -12.33 -17.15 18.28
CA TYR A 55 -12.52 -16.74 19.68
C TYR A 55 -13.52 -17.63 20.45
N ALA A 56 -14.59 -18.09 19.80
CA ALA A 56 -15.58 -18.99 20.40
C ALA A 56 -14.97 -20.30 20.96
N ARG A 57 -13.85 -20.79 20.43
CA ARG A 57 -13.12 -21.95 20.95
C ARG A 57 -12.45 -21.63 22.29
N PHE A 58 -11.89 -20.44 22.44
CA PHE A 58 -11.29 -20.00 23.69
C PHE A 58 -12.33 -19.81 24.78
N VAL A 59 -13.48 -19.23 24.46
CA VAL A 59 -14.62 -19.13 25.40
C VAL A 59 -15.05 -20.51 25.90
N GLN A 60 -15.07 -21.51 25.02
CA GLN A 60 -15.37 -22.90 25.42
C GLN A 60 -14.27 -23.47 26.33
N ALA A 61 -13.01 -23.32 25.95
CA ALA A 61 -11.86 -23.84 26.69
C ALA A 61 -11.68 -23.19 28.07
N GLN A 62 -11.96 -21.90 28.22
CA GLN A 62 -11.95 -21.23 29.54
C GLN A 62 -12.97 -21.85 30.51
N VAL A 63 -14.08 -22.39 30.00
CA VAL A 63 -15.10 -23.07 30.82
C VAL A 63 -14.70 -24.51 31.13
N THR A 64 -14.12 -25.22 30.16
CA THR A 64 -13.78 -26.65 30.29
C THR A 64 -12.38 -26.92 30.83
N GLY A 65 -11.53 -25.89 30.92
CA GLY A 65 -10.07 -26.00 31.03
C GLY A 65 -9.39 -26.31 29.69
N GLY A 66 -8.08 -26.10 29.61
CA GLY A 66 -7.25 -26.45 28.45
C GLY A 66 -7.11 -25.33 27.42
N VAL A 67 -6.95 -24.07 27.85
CA VAL A 67 -6.75 -22.94 26.91
C VAL A 67 -5.42 -23.09 26.18
N ALA A 68 -4.35 -23.49 26.88
CA ALA A 68 -3.06 -23.81 26.26
C ALA A 68 -3.12 -24.99 25.26
N ASP A 69 -4.04 -25.94 25.43
CA ASP A 69 -4.16 -27.08 24.51
C ASP A 69 -4.61 -26.65 23.11
N LEU A 70 -5.28 -25.50 22.99
CA LEU A 70 -5.69 -24.94 21.69
C LEU A 70 -4.52 -24.42 20.86
N VAL A 71 -3.37 -24.20 21.50
CA VAL A 71 -2.17 -23.62 20.89
C VAL A 71 -0.93 -24.50 21.11
N ALA A 72 -1.11 -25.76 21.49
CA ALA A 72 0.02 -26.63 21.87
C ALA A 72 1.04 -26.86 20.75
N ASP A 73 0.65 -26.65 19.50
CA ASP A 73 1.48 -26.86 18.30
C ASP A 73 1.98 -25.53 17.69
N VAL A 74 1.80 -24.38 18.35
CA VAL A 74 2.27 -23.07 17.84
C VAL A 74 3.59 -22.66 18.48
N ASP A 75 4.47 -22.01 17.71
CA ASP A 75 5.76 -21.53 18.21
C ASP A 75 5.60 -20.24 19.03
N GLU A 76 6.22 -20.18 20.21
CA GLU A 76 6.25 -19.02 21.10
C GLU A 76 7.42 -18.05 20.78
N PRO A 77 7.28 -16.72 20.97
CA PRO A 77 6.11 -16.02 21.50
C PRO A 77 4.99 -15.80 20.47
N VAL A 78 3.75 -15.90 20.93
CA VAL A 78 2.54 -15.78 20.10
C VAL A 78 2.00 -14.36 20.13
N VAL A 79 1.72 -13.79 18.96
CA VAL A 79 0.99 -12.54 18.82
C VAL A 79 -0.49 -12.83 18.55
N VAL A 80 -1.33 -12.62 19.55
CA VAL A 80 -2.78 -12.85 19.45
C VAL A 80 -3.45 -11.64 18.80
N VAL A 81 -4.27 -11.87 17.78
CA VAL A 81 -4.97 -10.82 17.05
C VAL A 81 -6.47 -11.09 16.96
N CYS A 82 -7.26 -10.03 17.03
CA CYS A 82 -8.68 -10.02 16.65
C CYS A 82 -8.95 -8.71 15.90
N ALA A 83 -10.21 -8.43 15.53
CA ALA A 83 -10.54 -7.22 14.78
C ALA A 83 -10.10 -5.91 15.49
N VAL A 84 -10.47 -5.74 16.76
CA VAL A 84 -10.33 -4.46 17.51
C VAL A 84 -9.43 -4.54 18.75
N GLY A 85 -8.81 -5.69 19.03
CA GLY A 85 -7.90 -5.87 20.16
C GLY A 85 -8.53 -6.37 21.48
N GLU A 86 -9.85 -6.26 21.66
CA GLU A 86 -10.51 -6.67 22.91
C GLU A 86 -10.43 -8.18 23.18
N ALA A 87 -10.88 -8.99 22.23
CA ALA A 87 -10.86 -10.45 22.37
C ALA A 87 -9.42 -11.01 22.40
N SER A 88 -8.48 -10.40 21.68
CA SER A 88 -7.09 -10.84 21.70
C SER A 88 -6.40 -10.53 23.02
N ALA A 89 -6.71 -9.39 23.67
CA ALA A 89 -6.21 -9.08 25.00
C ALA A 89 -6.71 -10.09 26.05
N GLU A 90 -7.99 -10.49 25.99
CA GLU A 90 -8.54 -11.52 26.88
C GLU A 90 -7.85 -12.88 26.68
N VAL A 91 -7.70 -13.32 25.43
CA VAL A 91 -7.07 -14.61 25.11
C VAL A 91 -5.58 -14.61 25.44
N ALA A 92 -4.85 -13.52 25.17
CA ALA A 92 -3.44 -13.41 25.52
C ALA A 92 -3.22 -13.52 27.04
N ASN A 93 -4.09 -12.89 27.85
CA ASN A 93 -4.07 -13.05 29.31
C ASN A 93 -4.33 -14.50 29.73
N ALA A 94 -5.36 -15.14 29.18
CA ALA A 94 -5.69 -16.52 29.52
C ALA A 94 -4.56 -17.50 29.15
N LEU A 95 -3.88 -17.25 28.03
CA LEU A 95 -2.71 -18.02 27.60
C LEU A 95 -1.50 -17.78 28.51
N ALA A 96 -1.23 -16.53 28.88
CA ALA A 96 -0.15 -16.17 29.80
C ALA A 96 -0.36 -16.76 31.20
N ASP A 97 -1.60 -16.78 31.71
CA ASP A 97 -1.97 -17.43 32.98
C ASP A 97 -1.71 -18.94 32.96
N ASP A 98 -1.82 -19.58 31.79
CA ASP A 98 -1.51 -20.99 31.54
C ASP A 98 -0.02 -21.24 31.17
N GLY A 99 0.81 -20.19 31.15
CA GLY A 99 2.26 -20.26 30.99
C GLY A 99 2.79 -20.19 29.55
N VAL A 100 1.94 -19.81 28.59
CA VAL A 100 2.33 -19.55 27.18
C VAL A 100 2.84 -18.12 27.05
N ASP A 101 3.97 -17.90 26.38
CA ASP A 101 4.46 -16.54 26.05
C ASP A 101 3.58 -15.92 24.96
N ALA A 102 2.51 -15.23 25.39
CA ALA A 102 1.53 -14.62 24.51
C ALA A 102 1.43 -13.11 24.76
N VAL A 103 1.41 -12.35 23.67
CA VAL A 103 1.12 -10.91 23.66
C VAL A 103 -0.07 -10.64 22.76
N HIS A 104 -0.90 -9.65 23.06
CA HIS A 104 -1.92 -9.19 22.11
C HIS A 104 -1.41 -8.01 21.29
N LEU A 105 -1.89 -7.93 20.04
CA LEU A 105 -1.73 -6.75 19.22
C LEU A 105 -2.63 -5.62 19.73
N GLU A 106 -2.04 -4.47 20.05
CA GLU A 106 -2.76 -3.25 20.42
C GLU A 106 -3.71 -2.83 19.29
N ASP A 107 -4.96 -2.52 19.64
CA ASP A 107 -6.06 -2.19 18.71
C ASP A 107 -6.35 -3.25 17.62
N GLY A 108 -5.78 -4.46 17.76
CA GLY A 108 -5.99 -5.57 16.84
C GLY A 108 -5.64 -5.26 15.39
N MET A 109 -6.40 -5.85 14.47
CA MET A 109 -6.22 -5.67 13.04
C MET A 109 -6.57 -4.24 12.58
N GLU A 110 -7.48 -3.53 13.26
CA GLU A 110 -7.71 -2.10 13.01
C GLU A 110 -6.47 -1.26 13.31
N GLY A 111 -5.79 -1.53 14.42
CA GLY A 111 -4.50 -0.91 14.75
C GLY A 111 -3.44 -1.18 13.68
N TRP A 112 -3.37 -2.43 13.20
CA TRP A 112 -2.50 -2.80 12.08
C TRP A 112 -2.82 -2.02 10.80
N ALA A 113 -4.10 -1.89 10.45
CA ALA A 113 -4.54 -1.17 9.26
C ALA A 113 -4.36 0.37 9.36
N ARG A 114 -4.21 0.91 10.57
CA ARG A 114 -3.89 2.31 10.87
C ARG A 114 -2.39 2.58 11.00
N LEU A 115 -1.54 1.60 10.75
CA LEU A 115 -0.09 1.80 10.74
C LEU A 115 0.36 2.34 9.38
N ILE A 116 1.09 3.45 9.41
CA ILE A 116 1.93 3.89 8.31
C ILE A 116 3.36 4.10 8.84
N THR A 117 4.34 3.57 8.14
CA THR A 117 5.76 3.76 8.41
C THR A 117 6.36 4.72 7.39
N ALA A 118 7.53 5.27 7.68
CA ALA A 118 8.21 6.21 6.78
C ALA A 118 9.71 5.93 6.77
N THR A 119 10.29 5.90 5.58
CA THR A 119 11.73 5.81 5.33
C THR A 119 12.16 7.02 4.52
N GLU A 120 13.24 7.66 4.92
CA GLU A 120 13.79 8.83 4.23
C GLU A 120 15.03 8.45 3.42
N THR A 121 15.13 8.99 2.21
CA THR A 121 16.31 8.88 1.34
C THR A 121 16.52 10.20 0.59
N GLU A 122 17.74 10.43 0.12
CA GLU A 122 18.11 11.65 -0.59
C GLU A 122 18.06 11.43 -2.10
N THR A 123 17.69 12.47 -2.83
CA THR A 123 17.80 12.57 -4.29
C THR A 123 18.72 13.73 -4.64
N THR A 124 19.05 13.85 -5.92
CA THR A 124 19.81 15.00 -6.44
C THR A 124 19.04 16.32 -6.40
N ALA A 125 17.72 16.29 -6.21
CA ALA A 125 16.85 17.46 -6.18
C ALA A 125 16.31 17.81 -4.78
N GLY A 126 16.39 16.89 -3.81
CA GLY A 126 15.97 17.11 -2.43
C GLY A 126 15.70 15.81 -1.69
N THR A 127 14.88 15.87 -0.65
CA THR A 127 14.57 14.70 0.20
C THR A 127 13.33 13.98 -0.32
N LEU A 128 13.37 12.66 -0.32
CA LEU A 128 12.22 11.78 -0.57
C LEU A 128 11.92 10.99 0.70
N VAL A 129 10.68 11.09 1.18
CA VAL A 129 10.15 10.24 2.23
C VAL A 129 9.19 9.26 1.59
N GLN A 130 9.50 7.97 1.65
CA GLN A 130 8.62 6.89 1.25
C GLN A 130 7.83 6.45 2.48
N TYR A 131 6.51 6.52 2.37
CA TYR A 131 5.58 5.97 3.35
C TYR A 131 5.14 4.60 2.90
N ASP A 132 5.01 3.68 3.85
CA ASP A 132 4.54 2.32 3.65
C ASP A 132 3.41 2.04 4.63
N ARG A 133 2.27 1.59 4.12
CA ARG A 133 1.15 1.04 4.91
C ARG A 133 1.24 -0.50 4.89
N PRO A 134 1.82 -1.15 5.92
CA PRO A 134 2.14 -2.58 5.86
C PRO A 134 0.91 -3.49 5.73
N SER A 135 -0.28 -3.00 6.08
CA SER A 135 -1.51 -3.78 5.97
C SER A 135 -2.00 -4.00 4.54
N SER A 136 -1.70 -3.06 3.64
CA SER A 136 -2.14 -3.11 2.24
C SER A 136 -0.98 -3.14 1.25
N GLY A 137 0.23 -2.78 1.68
CA GLY A 137 1.39 -2.62 0.80
C GLY A 137 1.39 -1.32 0.01
N CYS A 138 0.46 -0.39 0.28
CA CYS A 138 0.44 0.92 -0.36
C CYS A 138 1.71 1.71 -0.02
N LEU A 139 2.26 2.33 -1.04
CA LEU A 139 3.34 3.29 -0.94
C LEU A 139 2.84 4.68 -1.34
N SER A 140 3.24 5.68 -0.56
CA SER A 140 3.01 7.09 -0.87
C SER A 140 4.27 7.89 -0.58
N TYR A 141 4.36 9.11 -1.09
CA TYR A 141 5.62 9.84 -1.09
C TYR A 141 5.46 11.28 -0.64
N LEU A 142 6.41 11.79 0.13
CA LEU A 142 6.60 13.21 0.36
C LEU A 142 7.95 13.63 -0.21
N LEU A 143 7.93 14.54 -1.18
CA LEU A 143 9.11 15.15 -1.78
C LEU A 143 9.30 16.53 -1.16
N VAL A 144 10.51 16.85 -0.70
CA VAL A 144 10.81 18.11 -0.03
C VAL A 144 11.98 18.80 -0.71
N ALA A 145 11.81 20.07 -1.07
CA ALA A 145 12.84 20.92 -1.64
C ALA A 145 12.69 22.34 -1.08
N GLY A 146 13.69 22.82 -0.34
CA GLY A 146 13.62 24.12 0.32
C GLY A 146 12.53 24.15 1.40
N ASP A 147 11.62 25.12 1.31
CA ASP A 147 10.47 25.32 2.21
C ASP A 147 9.13 24.85 1.61
N GLU A 148 9.18 24.09 0.51
CA GLU A 148 8.01 23.51 -0.14
C GLU A 148 8.12 21.98 -0.23
N ALA A 149 6.95 21.34 -0.27
CA ALA A 149 6.82 19.91 -0.39
C ALA A 149 5.70 19.50 -1.34
N VAL A 150 5.79 18.29 -1.88
CA VAL A 150 4.78 17.65 -2.69
C VAL A 150 4.47 16.29 -2.10
N VAL A 151 3.19 15.97 -1.93
CA VAL A 151 2.76 14.61 -1.59
C VAL A 151 2.25 13.91 -2.85
N VAL A 152 2.68 12.67 -3.07
CA VAL A 152 2.29 11.84 -4.21
C VAL A 152 1.61 10.57 -3.70
N ASP A 153 0.47 10.24 -4.30
CA ASP A 153 -0.45 9.15 -3.92
C ASP A 153 -0.83 9.16 -2.42
N PRO A 154 -1.23 10.32 -1.85
CA PRO A 154 -1.55 10.40 -0.42
C PRO A 154 -2.72 9.47 -0.07
N LEU A 155 -2.58 8.67 0.98
CA LEU A 155 -3.65 7.84 1.51
C LEU A 155 -4.60 8.68 2.38
N ARG A 156 -5.91 8.57 2.18
CA ARG A 156 -6.91 9.41 2.88
C ARG A 156 -6.81 9.32 4.40
N ALA A 157 -6.61 8.13 4.95
CA ALA A 157 -6.51 7.89 6.39
C ALA A 157 -5.30 8.59 7.04
N PHE A 158 -4.30 9.03 6.26
CA PHE A 158 -3.01 9.51 6.76
C PHE A 158 -2.71 10.96 6.37
N THR A 159 -3.69 11.71 5.88
CA THR A 159 -3.48 13.09 5.40
C THR A 159 -2.81 14.02 6.41
N ASP A 160 -3.17 13.95 7.69
CA ASP A 160 -2.54 14.71 8.78
C ASP A 160 -1.08 14.31 9.04
N ARG A 161 -0.69 13.08 8.71
CA ARG A 161 0.69 12.61 8.87
C ARG A 161 1.60 13.32 7.87
N TYR A 162 1.20 13.40 6.60
CA TYR A 162 1.99 14.08 5.57
C TYR A 162 2.19 15.56 5.89
N ALA A 163 1.12 16.25 6.30
CA ALA A 163 1.18 17.67 6.66
C ALA A 163 2.12 17.94 7.85
N ARG A 164 2.07 17.08 8.88
CA ARG A 164 2.98 17.16 10.02
C ARG A 164 4.43 16.92 9.61
N ASP A 165 4.69 15.88 8.84
CA ASP A 165 6.05 15.52 8.41
C ASP A 165 6.69 16.59 7.51
N ALA A 166 5.89 17.26 6.66
CA ALA A 166 6.34 18.42 5.90
C ALA A 166 6.67 19.61 6.84
N SER A 167 5.78 19.91 7.78
CA SER A 167 5.98 20.99 8.75
C SER A 167 7.20 20.76 9.66
N ASP A 168 7.46 19.52 10.09
CA ASP A 168 8.63 19.17 10.89
C ASP A 168 9.95 19.39 10.13
N ARG A 169 9.88 19.36 8.79
CA ARG A 169 11.00 19.70 7.89
C ARG A 169 11.02 21.19 7.49
N GLY A 170 10.12 22.01 8.04
CA GLY A 170 10.02 23.42 7.72
C GLY A 170 9.44 23.70 6.33
N ALA A 171 8.72 22.73 5.74
CA ALA A 171 8.16 22.82 4.40
C ALA A 171 6.62 22.84 4.41
N ASN A 172 6.03 23.49 3.41
CA ASN A 172 4.59 23.51 3.19
C ASN A 172 4.22 22.66 1.96
N ILE A 173 3.17 21.84 2.07
CA ILE A 173 2.71 21.04 0.93
C ILE A 173 2.02 21.97 -0.09
N VAL A 174 2.58 22.11 -1.28
CA VAL A 174 2.05 22.97 -2.37
C VAL A 174 1.35 22.19 -3.48
N TYR A 175 1.65 20.89 -3.62
CA TYR A 175 0.94 19.97 -4.51
C TYR A 175 0.59 18.67 -3.79
N ALA A 176 -0.62 18.17 -4.06
CA ALA A 176 -1.02 16.80 -3.77
C ALA A 176 -1.37 16.14 -5.10
N ILE A 177 -0.62 15.10 -5.47
CA ILE A 177 -0.66 14.50 -6.81
C ILE A 177 -1.08 13.04 -6.68
N ASP A 178 -2.03 12.60 -7.50
CA ASP A 178 -2.18 11.16 -7.78
C ASP A 178 -1.48 10.81 -9.09
N THR A 179 -0.81 9.65 -9.14
CA THR A 179 -0.20 9.08 -10.34
C THR A 179 -1.26 8.54 -11.30
N HIS A 180 -2.39 8.08 -10.77
CA HIS A 180 -3.52 7.54 -11.53
C HIS A 180 -4.80 7.55 -10.68
N VAL A 181 -5.94 7.21 -11.27
CA VAL A 181 -7.17 6.98 -10.50
C VAL A 181 -7.07 5.60 -9.82
N HIS A 182 -6.68 5.62 -8.54
CA HIS A 182 -6.49 4.43 -7.71
C HIS A 182 -7.76 3.58 -7.59
N ALA A 183 -7.58 2.26 -7.52
CA ALA A 183 -8.66 1.27 -7.42
C ALA A 183 -8.62 0.46 -6.12
N ASP A 184 -7.58 0.63 -5.33
CA ASP A 184 -7.21 -0.16 -4.16
C ASP A 184 -7.28 0.66 -2.86
N HIS A 185 -7.15 1.99 -2.95
CA HIS A 185 -7.29 2.90 -1.82
C HIS A 185 -8.03 4.19 -2.15
N VAL A 186 -8.60 4.85 -1.13
CA VAL A 186 -9.21 6.16 -1.31
C VAL A 186 -8.14 7.24 -1.27
N SER A 187 -8.01 7.97 -2.37
CA SER A 187 -7.06 9.06 -2.50
C SER A 187 -7.34 10.18 -1.49
N GLY A 188 -6.27 10.57 -0.82
CA GLY A 188 -6.17 11.69 0.09
C GLY A 188 -5.93 13.03 -0.59
N VAL A 189 -5.82 13.11 -1.93
CA VAL A 189 -5.47 14.35 -2.64
C VAL A 189 -6.42 15.50 -2.29
N ARG A 190 -7.73 15.23 -2.26
CA ARG A 190 -8.75 16.21 -1.86
C ARG A 190 -8.69 16.55 -0.37
N ASN A 191 -8.21 15.64 0.47
CA ASN A 191 -8.13 15.84 1.91
C ASN A 191 -6.91 16.69 2.25
N VAL A 192 -5.75 16.38 1.65
CA VAL A 192 -4.54 17.22 1.75
C VAL A 192 -4.84 18.62 1.24
N ALA A 193 -5.39 18.78 0.04
CA ALA A 193 -5.73 20.09 -0.53
C ALA A 193 -6.76 20.90 0.30
N ARG A 194 -7.56 20.25 1.15
CA ARG A 194 -8.48 20.94 2.08
C ARG A 194 -7.82 21.28 3.41
N GLY A 195 -6.87 20.46 3.87
CA GLY A 195 -6.13 20.64 5.12
C GLY A 195 -4.91 21.56 4.98
N THR A 196 -4.46 21.82 3.76
CA THR A 196 -3.30 22.67 3.43
C THR A 196 -3.66 23.66 2.31
N ASP A 197 -2.68 24.45 1.85
CA ASP A 197 -2.80 25.31 0.66
C ASP A 197 -2.39 24.57 -0.64
N ALA A 198 -2.31 23.23 -0.61
CA ALA A 198 -1.89 22.44 -1.76
C ALA A 198 -2.91 22.48 -2.90
N GLN A 199 -2.41 22.54 -4.14
CA GLN A 199 -3.24 22.31 -5.31
C GLN A 199 -3.40 20.80 -5.55
N PRO A 200 -4.64 20.28 -5.70
CA PRO A 200 -4.86 18.90 -6.11
C PRO A 200 -4.52 18.74 -7.60
N VAL A 201 -3.73 17.73 -7.93
CA VAL A 201 -3.23 17.45 -9.28
C VAL A 201 -3.53 16.00 -9.65
N LEU A 202 -4.06 15.78 -10.85
CA LEU A 202 -4.28 14.44 -11.41
C LEU A 202 -3.79 14.41 -12.86
N PRO A 203 -3.48 13.22 -13.42
CA PRO A 203 -3.13 13.10 -14.82
C PRO A 203 -4.26 13.64 -15.70
N GLU A 204 -3.93 14.28 -16.83
CA GLU A 204 -4.94 14.91 -17.69
C GLU A 204 -6.05 13.93 -18.13
N GLY A 205 -5.69 12.66 -18.36
CA GLY A 205 -6.62 11.59 -18.74
C GLY A 205 -7.65 11.22 -17.67
N ALA A 206 -7.46 11.61 -16.40
CA ALA A 206 -8.47 11.41 -15.35
C ALA A 206 -9.82 12.09 -15.71
N ARG A 207 -9.79 13.17 -16.50
CA ARG A 207 -11.00 13.82 -17.04
C ARG A 207 -11.79 12.89 -17.96
N GLU A 208 -11.10 12.14 -18.83
CA GLU A 208 -11.72 11.18 -19.74
C GLU A 208 -12.31 10.00 -18.96
N ARG A 209 -11.68 9.66 -17.83
CA ARG A 209 -12.24 8.72 -16.83
C ARG A 209 -13.42 9.29 -16.04
N GLY A 210 -13.82 10.53 -16.27
CA GLY A 210 -15.04 11.12 -15.69
C GLY A 210 -14.84 11.72 -14.30
N LEU A 211 -13.68 12.34 -14.05
CA LEU A 211 -13.43 13.17 -12.88
C LEU A 211 -14.49 14.27 -12.72
N THR A 212 -15.08 14.38 -11.53
CA THR A 212 -16.22 15.26 -11.26
C THR A 212 -15.92 16.45 -10.33
N TYR A 213 -14.69 16.56 -9.83
CA TYR A 213 -14.24 17.69 -9.00
C TYR A 213 -13.10 18.46 -9.65
N GLY A 214 -12.82 19.66 -9.12
CA GLY A 214 -11.74 20.51 -9.61
C GLY A 214 -10.37 20.01 -9.17
N ALA A 215 -9.59 19.51 -10.12
CA ALA A 215 -8.15 19.26 -9.97
C ALA A 215 -7.39 19.85 -11.16
N ARG A 216 -6.13 20.21 -10.95
CA ARG A 216 -5.23 20.61 -12.03
C ARG A 216 -4.89 19.38 -12.88
N PRO A 217 -5.13 19.40 -14.19
CA PRO A 217 -4.64 18.35 -15.07
C PRO A 217 -3.11 18.46 -15.18
N LEU A 218 -2.44 17.32 -15.16
CA LEU A 218 -1.01 17.21 -15.41
C LEU A 218 -0.81 16.48 -16.74
N ALA A 219 -0.27 17.18 -17.74
CA ALA A 219 0.01 16.59 -19.04
C ALA A 219 1.35 15.86 -19.05
N THR A 220 1.48 14.79 -19.83
CA THR A 220 2.77 14.10 -20.02
C THR A 220 3.86 15.07 -20.47
N GLY A 221 4.99 15.07 -19.77
CA GLY A 221 6.12 15.95 -20.01
C GLY A 221 5.98 17.36 -19.43
N GLU A 222 4.83 17.72 -18.83
CA GLU A 222 4.67 18.97 -18.08
C GLU A 222 5.57 18.97 -16.84
N THR A 223 6.07 20.16 -16.50
CA THR A 223 6.84 20.37 -15.28
C THR A 223 6.10 21.24 -14.26
N LEU A 224 6.22 20.88 -12.99
CA LEU A 224 5.73 21.65 -11.84
C LEU A 224 6.94 22.12 -11.03
N GLN A 225 7.03 23.41 -10.76
CA GLN A 225 8.08 23.98 -9.90
C GLN A 225 7.60 23.98 -8.45
N PHE A 226 8.47 23.61 -7.52
CA PHE A 226 8.23 23.74 -6.09
C PHE A 226 9.57 23.92 -5.35
N GLY A 227 9.62 24.89 -4.44
CA GLY A 227 10.84 25.31 -3.76
C GLY A 227 11.93 25.66 -4.76
N ASP A 228 13.07 24.98 -4.65
CA ASP A 228 14.22 25.10 -5.56
C ASP A 228 14.31 23.94 -6.58
N ALA A 229 13.26 23.12 -6.68
CA ALA A 229 13.23 21.91 -7.52
C ALA A 229 12.09 21.92 -8.54
N GLU A 230 12.15 20.97 -9.46
CA GLU A 230 11.08 20.70 -10.42
C GLU A 230 10.68 19.23 -10.42
N LEU A 231 9.40 18.98 -10.64
CA LEU A 231 8.84 17.67 -10.95
C LEU A 231 8.49 17.62 -12.43
N ARG A 232 8.70 16.48 -13.07
CA ARG A 232 8.26 16.25 -14.45
C ARG A 232 7.35 15.04 -14.54
N ALA A 233 6.23 15.22 -15.23
CA ALA A 233 5.31 14.12 -15.51
C ALA A 233 5.88 13.20 -16.60
N VAL A 234 5.93 11.91 -16.32
CA VAL A 234 6.34 10.85 -17.26
C VAL A 234 5.11 10.01 -17.56
N GLY A 235 4.71 9.87 -18.82
CA GLY A 235 3.55 9.05 -19.17
C GLY A 235 3.90 7.57 -19.02
N LEU A 236 3.18 6.84 -18.18
CA LEU A 236 3.43 5.43 -17.91
C LEU A 236 2.14 4.59 -18.07
N PRO A 237 1.41 4.69 -19.19
CA PRO A 237 0.17 3.96 -19.37
C PRO A 237 0.41 2.45 -19.38
N GLY A 238 -0.55 1.70 -18.84
CA GLY A 238 -0.47 0.25 -18.79
C GLY A 238 -1.38 -0.33 -17.72
N HIS A 239 -1.15 0.06 -16.46
CA HIS A 239 -2.07 -0.26 -15.37
C HIS A 239 -3.42 0.44 -15.56
N THR A 240 -3.36 1.74 -15.78
CA THR A 240 -4.48 2.57 -16.23
C THR A 240 -4.09 3.33 -17.50
N SER A 241 -5.09 3.81 -18.22
CA SER A 241 -4.88 4.52 -19.49
C SER A 241 -4.26 5.91 -19.30
N GLU A 242 -4.51 6.55 -18.15
CA GLU A 242 -4.07 7.90 -17.81
C GLU A 242 -2.80 7.97 -16.95
N MET A 243 -2.27 6.82 -16.53
CA MET A 243 -1.19 6.74 -15.56
C MET A 243 0.04 7.60 -15.90
N THR A 244 0.55 8.32 -14.89
CA THR A 244 1.77 9.11 -14.99
C THR A 244 2.70 8.85 -13.80
N GLY A 245 4.00 8.72 -14.06
CA GLY A 245 5.04 8.79 -13.06
C GLY A 245 5.53 10.22 -12.84
N ILE A 246 6.20 10.44 -11.72
CA ILE A 246 6.76 11.73 -11.29
C ILE A 246 8.28 11.64 -11.20
N GLU A 247 8.99 12.29 -12.11
CA GLU A 247 10.44 12.43 -12.09
C GLU A 247 10.84 13.55 -11.10
N PHE A 248 11.78 13.24 -10.19
CA PHE A 248 12.33 14.16 -9.19
C PHE A 248 13.83 13.96 -9.04
N GLY A 249 14.64 14.78 -9.70
CA GLY A 249 16.10 14.62 -9.71
C GLY A 249 16.53 13.35 -10.45
N ASP A 250 17.11 12.39 -9.72
CA ASP A 250 17.65 11.12 -10.23
C ASP A 250 16.72 9.92 -9.96
N VAL A 251 15.48 10.19 -9.55
CA VAL A 251 14.48 9.17 -9.23
C VAL A 251 13.18 9.41 -9.98
N VAL A 252 12.39 8.35 -10.17
CA VAL A 252 11.04 8.43 -10.74
C VAL A 252 10.08 7.66 -9.84
N LEU A 253 9.03 8.32 -9.36
CA LEU A 253 7.89 7.65 -8.75
C LEU A 253 7.04 7.06 -9.88
N VAL A 254 6.95 5.74 -9.97
CA VAL A 254 6.31 5.04 -11.11
C VAL A 254 4.90 4.56 -10.82
N GLY A 255 4.38 4.81 -9.61
CA GLY A 255 3.08 4.30 -9.19
C GLY A 255 2.97 2.79 -9.42
N ASP A 256 1.79 2.33 -9.80
CA ASP A 256 1.48 0.94 -10.14
C ASP A 256 1.89 0.50 -11.55
N SER A 257 2.89 1.13 -12.19
CA SER A 257 3.41 0.66 -13.49
C SER A 257 4.37 -0.52 -13.35
N VAL A 258 5.31 -0.40 -12.42
CA VAL A 258 6.39 -1.37 -12.20
C VAL A 258 6.62 -1.48 -10.69
N PHE A 259 6.77 -2.70 -10.21
CA PHE A 259 7.05 -3.03 -8.81
C PHE A 259 8.48 -3.57 -8.67
N VAL A 260 8.90 -3.91 -7.44
CA VAL A 260 10.28 -4.36 -7.17
C VAL A 260 10.58 -5.72 -7.82
N GLU A 261 9.59 -6.63 -7.85
CA GLU A 261 9.77 -8.00 -8.35
C GLU A 261 8.78 -8.35 -9.48
N SER A 262 7.94 -7.39 -9.91
CA SER A 262 6.86 -7.62 -10.88
C SER A 262 6.47 -6.33 -11.62
N VAL A 263 5.46 -6.42 -12.49
CA VAL A 263 4.88 -5.27 -13.21
C VAL A 263 3.36 -5.21 -12.97
N ALA A 264 2.75 -4.11 -13.39
CA ALA A 264 1.31 -3.89 -13.31
C ALA A 264 0.49 -5.01 -13.95
N ARG A 265 -0.67 -5.29 -13.37
CA ARG A 265 -1.78 -5.92 -14.10
C ARG A 265 -2.53 -4.87 -14.95
N PRO A 266 -2.90 -5.18 -16.22
CA PRO A 266 -3.56 -4.23 -17.13
C PRO A 266 -5.10 -4.38 -17.20
N ASP A 267 -5.70 -5.26 -16.40
CA ASP A 267 -7.11 -5.66 -16.57
C ASP A 267 -8.12 -4.87 -15.74
N LEU A 268 -7.73 -4.25 -14.61
CA LEU A 268 -8.69 -3.62 -13.69
C LEU A 268 -9.52 -2.50 -14.34
N GLU A 269 -8.88 -1.56 -15.05
CA GLU A 269 -9.60 -0.54 -15.81
C GLU A 269 -10.34 -1.16 -17.01
N ALA A 270 -9.74 -2.15 -17.67
CA ALA A 270 -10.30 -2.81 -18.84
C ALA A 270 -11.63 -3.51 -18.54
N GLN A 271 -11.83 -4.03 -17.33
CA GLN A 271 -13.10 -4.65 -16.91
C GLN A 271 -14.31 -3.70 -17.00
N LEU A 272 -14.08 -2.38 -16.98
CA LEU A 272 -15.13 -1.37 -17.12
C LEU A 272 -15.45 -1.02 -18.59
N ALA A 273 -14.69 -1.55 -19.54
CA ALA A 273 -14.85 -1.29 -20.97
C ALA A 273 -15.98 -2.13 -21.60
N ALA A 274 -16.42 -1.72 -22.79
CA ALA A 274 -17.42 -2.47 -23.56
C ALA A 274 -16.91 -3.84 -24.04
N ASP A 275 -15.60 -3.96 -24.23
CA ASP A 275 -14.90 -5.20 -24.59
C ASP A 275 -13.66 -5.35 -23.69
N PRO A 276 -13.81 -6.01 -22.52
CA PRO A 276 -12.73 -6.13 -21.54
C PRO A 276 -11.49 -6.85 -22.04
N GLU A 277 -11.65 -7.86 -22.90
CA GLU A 277 -10.52 -8.67 -23.40
C GLU A 277 -9.65 -7.83 -24.33
N ALA A 278 -10.27 -7.12 -25.28
CA ALA A 278 -9.56 -6.21 -26.17
C ALA A 278 -8.91 -5.04 -25.42
N ALA A 279 -9.60 -4.48 -24.42
CA ALA A 279 -9.06 -3.39 -23.59
C ALA A 279 -7.86 -3.85 -22.73
N THR A 280 -7.91 -5.08 -22.19
CA THR A 280 -6.79 -5.66 -21.43
C THR A 280 -5.57 -5.85 -22.33
N GLU A 281 -5.76 -6.37 -23.55
CA GLU A 281 -4.67 -6.53 -24.52
C GLU A 281 -4.06 -5.18 -24.91
N GLU A 282 -4.88 -4.16 -25.15
CA GLU A 282 -4.38 -2.81 -25.46
C GLU A 282 -3.56 -2.21 -24.31
N LEU A 283 -4.03 -2.34 -23.07
CA LEU A 283 -3.32 -1.86 -21.88
C LEU A 283 -2.02 -2.64 -21.64
N ALA A 284 -2.01 -3.95 -21.87
CA ALA A 284 -0.79 -4.77 -21.81
C ALA A 284 0.25 -4.32 -22.87
N GLU A 285 -0.17 -4.03 -24.10
CA GLU A 285 0.74 -3.50 -25.13
C GLU A 285 1.29 -2.11 -24.79
N ARG A 286 0.49 -1.27 -24.11
CA ARG A 286 0.94 0.04 -23.62
C ARG A 286 1.94 -0.14 -22.49
N LEU A 287 1.69 -1.05 -21.54
CA LEU A 287 2.62 -1.39 -20.47
C LEU A 287 3.96 -1.87 -21.02
N TYR A 288 3.94 -2.76 -22.02
CA TYR A 288 5.16 -3.22 -22.68
C TYR A 288 6.00 -2.06 -23.24
N ARG A 289 5.36 -1.09 -23.90
CA ARG A 289 6.04 0.13 -24.41
C ARG A 289 6.51 1.05 -23.28
N THR A 290 5.73 1.18 -22.21
CA THR A 290 6.13 1.91 -20.99
C THR A 290 7.43 1.34 -20.43
N VAL A 291 7.50 0.03 -20.25
CA VAL A 291 8.68 -0.64 -19.68
C VAL A 291 9.87 -0.60 -20.65
N THR A 292 9.67 -0.99 -21.91
CA THR A 292 10.79 -1.15 -22.87
C THR A 292 11.26 0.14 -23.52
N GLU A 293 10.37 1.10 -23.76
CA GLU A 293 10.70 2.33 -24.48
C GLU A 293 10.82 3.52 -23.52
N THR A 294 9.82 3.74 -22.66
CA THR A 294 9.80 4.92 -21.79
C THR A 294 10.81 4.78 -20.66
N LEU A 295 10.68 3.76 -19.82
CA LEU A 295 11.61 3.48 -18.73
C LEU A 295 12.97 3.03 -19.26
N GLY A 296 13.00 2.21 -20.32
CA GLY A 296 14.24 1.78 -20.99
C GLY A 296 15.06 2.92 -21.61
N SER A 297 14.48 4.11 -21.80
CA SER A 297 15.23 5.30 -22.25
C SER A 297 15.95 6.07 -21.14
N LEU A 298 15.63 5.77 -19.88
CA LEU A 298 16.26 6.38 -18.71
C LEU A 298 17.66 5.81 -18.46
N SER A 299 18.43 6.46 -17.59
CA SER A 299 19.74 5.94 -17.21
C SER A 299 19.57 4.63 -16.42
N PRO A 300 20.40 3.58 -16.64
CA PRO A 300 20.24 2.29 -15.97
C PRO A 300 20.23 2.35 -14.43
N GLY A 301 20.96 3.31 -13.86
CA GLY A 301 21.01 3.54 -12.41
C GLY A 301 19.88 4.41 -11.84
N THR A 302 18.92 4.86 -12.66
CA THR A 302 17.76 5.63 -12.18
C THR A 302 16.95 4.75 -11.24
N ARG A 303 16.66 5.26 -10.04
CA ARG A 303 15.81 4.55 -9.06
C ARG A 303 14.34 4.81 -9.37
N LEU A 304 13.56 3.75 -9.38
CA LEU A 304 12.13 3.72 -9.63
C LEU A 304 11.42 3.33 -8.33
N PHE A 305 10.46 4.16 -7.92
CA PHE A 305 9.74 4.04 -6.66
C PHE A 305 8.27 3.68 -6.93
N PRO A 306 7.82 2.46 -6.58
CA PRO A 306 6.50 1.95 -6.96
C PRO A 306 5.35 2.49 -6.09
N GLY A 307 4.11 2.33 -6.53
CA GLY A 307 2.91 2.65 -5.74
C GLY A 307 2.52 1.57 -4.73
N HIS A 308 3.03 0.34 -4.91
CA HIS A 308 2.77 -0.79 -4.05
C HIS A 308 3.99 -1.70 -3.87
N HIS A 309 3.95 -2.54 -2.85
CA HIS A 309 4.80 -3.71 -2.72
C HIS A 309 4.00 -4.91 -2.22
N GLU A 310 4.47 -6.11 -2.55
CA GLU A 310 3.91 -7.35 -2.03
C GLU A 310 4.52 -7.72 -0.67
N PRO A 311 3.85 -8.56 0.14
CA PRO A 311 4.43 -9.09 1.36
C PRO A 311 5.72 -9.88 1.09
N GLY A 312 6.80 -9.51 1.79
CA GLY A 312 8.08 -10.23 1.72
C GLY A 312 9.08 -9.72 0.69
N VAL A 313 8.67 -8.79 -0.17
CA VAL A 313 9.58 -8.07 -1.07
C VAL A 313 10.70 -7.42 -0.24
N ALA A 314 11.94 -7.60 -0.69
CA ALA A 314 13.09 -7.05 0.00
C ALA A 314 13.18 -5.53 -0.18
N ARG A 315 13.58 -4.83 0.88
CA ARG A 315 13.96 -3.41 0.82
C ARG A 315 15.39 -3.27 0.31
N THR A 316 15.70 -2.14 -0.30
CA THR A 316 17.06 -1.71 -0.62
C THR A 316 17.86 -1.44 0.65
N ASP A 317 19.18 -1.25 0.51
CA ASP A 317 20.09 -0.96 1.64
C ASP A 317 19.72 0.31 2.43
N ASP A 318 19.06 1.28 1.78
CA ASP A 318 18.55 2.50 2.44
C ASP A 318 17.15 2.32 3.06
N GLY A 319 16.61 1.10 3.03
CA GLY A 319 15.34 0.73 3.67
C GLY A 319 14.10 1.09 2.86
N THR A 320 14.25 1.49 1.60
CA THR A 320 13.14 1.81 0.71
C THR A 320 12.73 0.60 -0.14
N PHE A 321 11.52 0.63 -0.68
CA PHE A 321 11.12 -0.22 -1.79
C PHE A 321 11.41 0.54 -3.07
N ALA A 322 12.41 0.09 -3.81
CA ALA A 322 12.78 0.68 -5.08
C ALA A 322 13.48 -0.37 -5.97
N ILE A 323 13.39 -0.16 -7.27
CA ILE A 323 14.11 -0.93 -8.28
C ILE A 323 14.88 0.04 -9.19
N THR A 324 15.97 -0.40 -9.82
CA THR A 324 16.62 0.41 -10.85
C THR A 324 16.07 0.10 -12.23
N VAL A 325 16.27 1.00 -13.19
CA VAL A 325 15.97 0.71 -14.62
C VAL A 325 16.73 -0.54 -15.10
N GLU A 326 17.95 -0.77 -14.62
CA GLU A 326 18.68 -2.03 -14.87
C GLU A 326 17.94 -3.25 -14.30
N GLY A 327 17.45 -3.17 -13.06
CA GLY A 327 16.64 -4.25 -12.47
C GLY A 327 15.35 -4.53 -13.24
N VAL A 328 14.72 -3.49 -13.81
CA VAL A 328 13.55 -3.67 -14.70
C VAL A 328 13.92 -4.43 -15.98
N HIS A 329 15.12 -4.19 -16.52
CA HIS A 329 15.60 -4.99 -17.66
C HIS A 329 15.80 -6.46 -17.29
N ASP A 330 16.27 -6.74 -16.07
CA ASP A 330 16.40 -8.11 -15.57
C ASP A 330 15.01 -8.76 -15.39
N LEU A 331 14.00 -8.04 -14.88
CA LEU A 331 12.62 -8.54 -14.80
C LEU A 331 12.05 -8.94 -16.17
N LEU A 332 12.38 -8.20 -17.24
CA LEU A 332 11.96 -8.54 -18.59
C LEU A 332 12.56 -9.86 -19.11
N ASP A 333 13.67 -10.33 -18.55
CA ASP A 333 14.25 -11.62 -18.90
C ASP A 333 13.38 -12.78 -18.41
N ASP A 334 12.70 -12.58 -17.28
CA ASP A 334 11.80 -13.55 -16.66
C ASP A 334 10.38 -13.47 -17.24
N ILE A 335 9.85 -12.26 -17.46
CA ILE A 335 8.49 -12.02 -17.98
C ILE A 335 8.40 -12.33 -19.49
N GLY A 336 9.43 -11.96 -20.25
CA GLY A 336 9.45 -12.08 -21.70
C GLY A 336 9.86 -10.78 -22.39
N ARG A 337 10.93 -10.85 -23.18
CA ARG A 337 11.49 -9.69 -23.91
C ARG A 337 10.74 -9.34 -25.19
N ASP A 338 9.93 -10.26 -25.74
CA ASP A 338 9.08 -9.96 -26.88
C ASP A 338 7.68 -9.61 -26.42
N ARG A 339 7.03 -8.74 -27.21
CA ARG A 339 5.73 -8.17 -26.88
C ARG A 339 4.66 -9.23 -26.61
N ASP A 340 4.59 -10.28 -27.42
CA ASP A 340 3.50 -11.24 -27.33
C ASP A 340 3.66 -12.09 -26.06
N ALA A 341 4.89 -12.54 -25.75
CA ALA A 341 5.20 -13.22 -24.50
C ALA A 341 4.90 -12.34 -23.27
N PHE A 342 5.29 -11.06 -23.32
CA PHE A 342 5.00 -10.11 -22.24
C PHE A 342 3.50 -9.93 -22.02
N VAL A 343 2.73 -9.68 -23.09
CA VAL A 343 1.28 -9.48 -23.02
C VAL A 343 0.59 -10.71 -22.43
N ASP A 344 1.03 -11.91 -22.79
CA ASP A 344 0.48 -13.14 -22.23
C ASP A 344 0.87 -13.32 -20.75
N ALA A 345 2.08 -12.93 -20.34
CA ALA A 345 2.55 -13.06 -18.97
C ALA A 345 1.89 -12.08 -18.00
N VAL A 346 1.63 -10.83 -18.40
CA VAL A 346 1.04 -9.81 -17.51
C VAL A 346 -0.48 -9.91 -17.37
N ARG A 347 -1.12 -10.86 -18.06
CA ARG A 347 -2.53 -11.17 -17.86
C ARG A 347 -2.70 -11.86 -16.51
N SER A 348 -3.09 -11.08 -15.50
CA SER A 348 -3.37 -11.55 -14.16
C SER A 348 -4.59 -12.47 -14.11
N GLU A 349 -4.48 -13.58 -13.39
CA GLU A 349 -5.62 -14.41 -12.99
C GLU A 349 -6.09 -14.10 -11.56
N SER A 350 -5.31 -13.30 -10.80
CA SER A 350 -5.65 -12.89 -9.44
C SER A 350 -6.96 -12.09 -9.38
N PRO A 351 -7.76 -12.26 -8.32
CA PRO A 351 -8.99 -11.51 -8.15
C PRO A 351 -8.69 -10.01 -8.00
N PRO A 352 -9.59 -9.12 -8.48
CA PRO A 352 -9.43 -7.69 -8.30
C PRO A 352 -9.45 -7.31 -6.82
N PRO A 353 -8.91 -6.14 -6.44
CA PRO A 353 -9.04 -5.61 -5.10
C PRO A 353 -10.50 -5.56 -4.65
N GLN A 354 -10.74 -5.75 -3.35
CA GLN A 354 -12.08 -5.60 -2.81
C GLN A 354 -12.57 -4.17 -3.00
N ASN A 355 -13.86 -4.00 -3.29
CA ASN A 355 -14.50 -2.70 -3.43
C ASN A 355 -13.96 -1.78 -4.56
N TYR A 356 -13.15 -2.29 -5.49
CA TYR A 356 -12.42 -1.46 -6.46
C TYR A 356 -13.32 -0.50 -7.26
N GLU A 357 -14.48 -0.94 -7.73
CA GLU A 357 -15.43 -0.08 -8.45
C GLU A 357 -15.88 1.12 -7.62
N ARG A 358 -16.18 0.88 -6.34
CA ARG A 358 -16.63 1.92 -5.42
C ARG A 358 -15.50 2.87 -5.07
N ILE A 359 -14.28 2.36 -4.88
CA ILE A 359 -13.07 3.17 -4.67
C ILE A 359 -12.83 4.09 -5.87
N ILE A 360 -12.90 3.56 -7.09
CA ILE A 360 -12.80 4.35 -8.33
C ILE A 360 -13.85 5.46 -8.36
N ASP A 361 -15.12 5.15 -8.05
CA ASP A 361 -16.19 6.15 -8.04
C ASP A 361 -15.96 7.25 -6.99
N VAL A 362 -15.45 6.89 -5.81
CA VAL A 362 -15.04 7.86 -4.78
C VAL A 362 -13.88 8.73 -5.26
N ASN A 363 -12.86 8.13 -5.87
CA ASN A 363 -11.65 8.80 -6.36
C ASN A 363 -11.91 9.70 -7.57
N LEU A 364 -12.94 9.39 -8.37
CA LEU A 364 -13.46 10.27 -9.43
C LEU A 364 -14.43 11.34 -8.90
N GLY A 365 -14.79 11.29 -7.62
CA GLY A 365 -15.71 12.20 -6.95
C GLY A 365 -17.19 11.97 -7.23
N ARG A 366 -17.54 10.84 -7.85
CA ARG A 366 -18.92 10.45 -8.16
C ARG A 366 -19.67 10.00 -6.91
N GLU A 367 -18.95 9.48 -5.93
CA GLU A 367 -19.44 9.18 -4.59
C GLU A 367 -18.70 10.02 -3.53
N THR A 368 -19.42 10.41 -2.47
CA THR A 368 -18.84 11.02 -1.28
C THR A 368 -19.13 10.13 -0.08
N ILE A 369 -18.09 9.78 0.65
CA ILE A 369 -18.13 8.92 1.84
C ILE A 369 -17.41 9.60 3.00
N ASP A 370 -17.77 9.25 4.24
CA ASP A 370 -17.02 9.66 5.44
C ASP A 370 -15.71 8.87 5.59
N ASP A 371 -14.91 9.24 6.59
CA ASP A 371 -13.58 8.66 6.80
C ASP A 371 -13.66 7.23 7.37
N GLU A 372 -14.72 6.89 8.12
CA GLU A 372 -14.96 5.54 8.63
C GLU A 372 -15.27 4.59 7.48
N THR A 373 -16.20 4.95 6.60
CA THR A 373 -16.51 4.17 5.40
C THR A 373 -15.29 4.06 4.48
N ALA A 374 -14.51 5.13 4.32
CA ALA A 374 -13.29 5.08 3.51
C ALA A 374 -12.30 4.06 4.06
N PHE A 375 -12.06 4.08 5.38
CA PHE A 375 -11.17 3.13 6.03
C PHE A 375 -11.64 1.68 5.87
N GLU A 376 -12.94 1.41 6.03
CA GLU A 376 -13.52 0.08 5.83
C GLU A 376 -13.35 -0.45 4.40
N LEU A 377 -13.47 0.43 3.38
CA LEU A 377 -13.29 0.04 1.98
C LEU A 377 -11.86 -0.39 1.68
N GLU A 378 -10.90 0.13 2.43
CA GLU A 378 -9.46 -0.11 2.30
C GLU A 378 -8.94 -1.22 3.22
N LEU A 379 -9.83 -1.96 3.89
CA LEU A 379 -9.46 -3.14 4.66
C LEU A 379 -9.32 -4.34 3.72
N GLY A 380 -8.08 -4.79 3.52
CA GLY A 380 -7.78 -5.92 2.65
C GLY A 380 -6.39 -5.83 2.02
N PRO A 381 -5.90 -6.90 1.37
CA PRO A 381 -4.72 -6.81 0.53
C PRO A 381 -5.01 -6.01 -0.75
N ASN A 382 -3.99 -5.33 -1.26
CA ASN A 382 -4.04 -4.71 -2.58
C ASN A 382 -3.43 -5.66 -3.61
N ASN A 383 -4.22 -6.04 -4.62
CA ASN A 383 -3.80 -6.96 -5.67
C ASN A 383 -3.55 -6.20 -6.99
N CYS A 384 -2.58 -5.27 -6.99
CA CYS A 384 -2.25 -4.43 -8.15
C CYS A 384 -1.16 -5.01 -9.07
N ALA A 385 -0.42 -6.03 -8.63
CA ALA A 385 0.62 -6.72 -9.39
C ALA A 385 0.04 -7.87 -10.26
N ALA A 386 0.75 -8.19 -11.35
CA ALA A 386 0.54 -9.44 -12.09
C ALA A 386 1.28 -10.61 -11.40
N ASP A 387 0.71 -11.83 -11.51
CA ASP A 387 1.16 -13.05 -10.82
C ASP A 387 2.50 -13.63 -11.31
#